data_AF-A0A8T3QJG2-F1
#
_entry.id   AF-A0A8T3QJG2-F1
#
_cell.length_a   1.000
_cell.length_b   1.000
_cell.length_c   1.000
_cell.angle_alpha   90.00
_cell.angle_beta   90.00
_cell.angle_gamma   90.00
#
_symmetry.space_group_name_H-M   'P 1'
#
loop_
_entity.id
_entity.type
_entity.pdbx_description
1 polymer ?
#
loop_
_entity_poly.entity_id
_entity_poly.type
_entity_poly.pdbx_seq_one_letter_code
_entity_poly.pdbx_strand_id
1 'polypeptide(L)'
;MRLSPWEYLFTRFNTHTFPDLYTATWVATLVLLAGLVVLYNVRTRALHRHAPYLDMYEWLLWSGISLFGLVLVAVVFNFYLIVLLVILVSGLAVLAWVRFIRFPPIFEVYDQKLAKQRYFTRSKFAHPESTIRPKAAKAAVARTPGQRSRASKNRKRR
;
A
#
# COMPACT_ATOMS: atom_id res chain seq x y z
N MET A 1 -8.50 44.38 28.55
CA MET A 1 -9.85 43.77 28.42
C MET A 1 -9.65 42.31 28.01
N ARG A 2 -10.28 41.34 28.67
CA ARG A 2 -10.20 39.93 28.28
C ARG A 2 -11.27 39.68 27.21
N LEU A 3 -10.85 39.18 26.06
CA LEU A 3 -11.76 38.76 24.99
C LEU A 3 -12.59 37.56 25.47
N SER A 4 -13.80 37.42 24.94
CA SER A 4 -14.58 36.22 25.15
C SER A 4 -13.91 35.02 24.45
N PRO A 5 -14.09 33.76 24.91
CA PRO A 5 -13.43 32.60 24.31
C PRO A 5 -13.65 32.47 22.80
N TRP A 6 -14.81 32.91 22.29
CA TRP A 6 -15.20 32.82 20.90
C TRP A 6 -14.54 33.87 20.00
N GLU A 7 -14.22 35.05 20.56
CA GLU A 7 -13.53 36.12 19.82
C GLU A 7 -12.10 35.72 19.45
N TYR A 8 -11.45 34.84 20.24
CA TYR A 8 -10.13 34.32 19.91
C TYR A 8 -10.11 33.54 18.59
N LEU A 9 -11.23 32.89 18.20
CA LEU A 9 -11.33 32.16 16.93
C LEU A 9 -11.14 33.05 15.71
N PHE A 10 -11.55 34.32 15.82
CA PHE A 10 -11.45 35.32 14.76
C PHE A 10 -10.27 36.28 14.97
N THR A 11 -9.33 35.91 15.86
CA THR A 11 -8.09 36.65 16.05
C THR A 11 -6.99 36.06 15.14
N ARG A 12 -6.12 36.92 14.61
CA ARG A 12 -4.98 36.49 13.79
C ARG A 12 -4.02 35.65 14.63
N PHE A 13 -3.60 34.52 14.10
CA PHE A 13 -2.67 33.62 14.75
C PHE A 13 -1.23 34.09 14.51
N ASN A 14 -0.61 34.71 15.52
CA ASN A 14 0.78 35.19 15.47
C ASN A 14 1.44 35.12 16.85
N THR A 15 2.73 35.45 16.92
CA THR A 15 3.54 35.44 18.16
C THR A 15 3.10 36.47 19.19
N HIS A 16 2.41 37.54 18.82
CA HIS A 16 1.95 38.58 19.75
C HIS A 16 0.63 38.21 20.42
N THR A 17 -0.27 37.55 19.69
CA THR A 17 -1.59 37.13 20.20
C THR A 17 -1.52 35.78 20.90
N PHE A 18 -0.69 34.86 20.39
CA PHE A 18 -0.57 33.49 20.90
C PHE A 18 0.90 33.03 20.95
N PRO A 19 1.78 33.63 21.77
CA PRO A 19 3.22 33.34 21.80
C PRO A 19 3.54 31.85 22.04
N ASP A 20 2.85 31.24 22.99
CA ASP A 20 3.11 29.85 23.39
C ASP A 20 2.58 28.84 22.37
N LEU A 21 1.42 29.12 21.77
CA LEU A 21 0.81 28.23 20.78
C LEU A 21 1.45 28.39 19.41
N TYR A 22 1.89 29.60 19.04
CA TYR A 22 2.41 29.88 17.70
C TYR A 22 3.61 28.99 17.39
N THR A 23 4.62 29.03 18.25
CA THR A 23 5.84 28.23 18.10
C THR A 23 5.55 26.75 18.27
N ALA A 24 4.79 26.37 19.30
CA ALA A 24 4.45 24.98 19.56
C ALA A 24 3.70 24.33 18.39
N THR A 25 2.79 25.04 17.72
CA THR A 25 1.94 24.45 16.67
C THR A 25 2.74 24.03 15.45
N TRP A 26 3.54 24.92 14.85
CA TRP A 26 4.30 24.56 13.65
C TRP A 26 5.47 23.62 13.95
N VAL A 27 6.06 23.72 15.16
CA VAL A 27 7.10 22.77 15.60
C VAL A 27 6.50 21.39 15.81
N ALA A 28 5.33 21.28 16.44
CA ALA A 28 4.67 20.00 16.64
C ALA A 28 4.31 19.32 15.31
N THR A 29 3.83 20.08 14.32
CA THR A 29 3.53 19.52 12.99
C THR A 29 4.80 19.14 12.22
N LEU A 30 5.90 19.87 12.40
CA LEU A 30 7.21 19.49 11.88
C LEU A 30 7.71 18.17 12.50
N VAL A 31 7.61 18.03 13.83
CA VAL A 31 8.02 16.81 14.55
C VAL A 31 7.14 15.63 14.12
N LEU A 32 5.83 15.84 13.98
CA LEU A 32 4.92 14.82 13.45
C LEU A 32 5.35 14.38 12.05
N LEU A 33 5.65 15.33 11.15
CA LEU A 33 6.12 15.03 9.81
C LEU A 33 7.44 14.25 9.83
N ALA A 34 8.42 14.67 10.63
CA ALA A 34 9.68 13.95 10.79
C ALA A 34 9.46 12.52 11.28
N GLY A 35 8.57 12.33 12.27
CA GLY A 35 8.16 11.01 12.74
C GLY A 35 7.55 10.15 11.64
N LEU A 36 6.68 10.71 10.80
CA LEU A 36 6.10 10.01 9.65
C LEU A 36 7.14 9.63 8.59
N VAL A 37 8.11 10.50 8.31
CA VAL A 37 9.22 10.21 7.38
C VAL A 37 10.09 9.07 7.90
N VAL A 38 10.43 9.09 9.19
CA VAL A 38 11.18 7.99 9.83
C VAL A 38 10.37 6.69 9.79
N LEU A 39 9.09 6.75 10.14
CA LEU A 39 8.21 5.60 10.14
C LEU A 39 8.07 5.00 8.73
N TYR A 40 7.91 5.84 7.71
CA TYR A 40 7.86 5.42 6.32
C TYR A 40 9.17 4.72 5.91
N ASN A 41 10.34 5.30 6.20
CA ASN A 41 11.63 4.70 5.87
C ASN A 41 11.89 3.36 6.57
N VAL A 42 11.52 3.24 7.85
CA VAL A 42 11.66 1.98 8.60
C VAL A 42 10.71 0.91 8.04
N ARG A 43 9.46 1.28 7.76
CA ARG A 43 8.42 0.34 7.31
C ARG A 43 8.58 -0.07 5.86
N THR A 44 9.09 0.79 4.99
CA THR A 44 9.44 0.44 3.62
C THR A 44 10.50 -0.65 3.58
N ARG A 45 11.55 -0.56 4.41
CA ARG A 45 12.56 -1.61 4.54
C ARG A 45 11.96 -2.92 5.09
N ALA A 46 11.17 -2.84 6.16
CA ALA A 46 10.65 -4.02 6.83
C ALA A 46 9.56 -4.76 6.01
N LEU A 47 8.65 -4.03 5.35
CA LEU A 47 7.45 -4.58 4.69
C LEU A 47 7.52 -4.49 3.16
N HIS A 48 8.72 -4.36 2.57
CA HIS A 48 8.93 -4.27 1.12
C HIS A 48 8.19 -5.33 0.28
N ARG A 49 7.92 -6.52 0.83
CA ARG A 49 7.20 -7.62 0.15
C ARG A 49 5.67 -7.50 0.19
N HIS A 50 5.14 -6.60 1.02
CA HIS A 50 3.70 -6.47 1.26
C HIS A 50 3.22 -5.08 0.82
N ALA A 51 2.99 -4.94 -0.50
CA ALA A 51 2.62 -3.67 -1.14
C ALA A 51 1.46 -2.90 -0.45
N PRO A 52 0.37 -3.53 0.02
CA PRO A 52 -0.73 -2.77 0.64
C PRO A 52 -0.34 -2.07 1.94
N TYR A 53 0.60 -2.63 2.68
CA TYR A 53 1.09 -1.99 3.91
C TYR A 53 1.96 -0.78 3.58
N LEU A 54 2.76 -0.85 2.51
CA LEU A 54 3.56 0.27 2.03
C LEU A 54 2.67 1.43 1.60
N ASP A 55 1.63 1.13 0.84
CA ASP A 55 0.65 2.11 0.37
C ASP A 55 -0.01 2.86 1.54
N MET A 56 -0.37 2.17 2.62
CA MET A 56 -0.88 2.83 3.83
C MET A 56 0.11 3.84 4.42
N TYR A 57 1.38 3.46 4.57
CA TYR A 57 2.40 4.36 5.11
C TYR A 57 2.70 5.52 4.17
N GLU A 58 2.62 5.30 2.87
CA GLU A 58 2.73 6.36 1.86
C GLU A 58 1.57 7.36 1.98
N TRP A 59 0.33 6.88 2.11
CA TRP A 59 -0.83 7.76 2.36
C TRP A 59 -0.71 8.56 3.65
N LEU A 60 -0.20 7.95 4.73
CA LEU A 60 0.07 8.65 5.99
C LEU A 60 1.15 9.72 5.84
N LEU A 61 2.21 9.43 5.08
CA LEU A 61 3.28 10.39 4.80
C LEU A 61 2.76 11.56 3.95
N TRP A 62 2.01 11.29 2.86
CA TRP A 62 1.44 12.33 2.01
C TRP A 62 0.48 13.23 2.77
N SER A 63 -0.43 12.66 3.56
CA SER A 63 -1.34 13.45 4.39
C SER A 63 -0.60 14.26 5.46
N GLY A 64 0.47 13.71 6.05
CA GLY A 64 1.36 14.45 6.95
C GLY A 64 2.07 15.62 6.27
N ILE A 65 2.59 15.43 5.07
CA ILE A 65 3.21 16.50 4.25
C ILE A 65 2.18 17.59 3.95
N SER A 66 0.97 17.21 3.52
CA SER A 66 -0.10 18.17 3.24
C SER A 66 -0.51 18.96 4.48
N LEU A 67 -0.70 18.29 5.63
CA LEU A 67 -1.05 18.95 6.89
C LEU A 67 0.05 19.94 7.32
N PHE A 68 1.32 19.51 7.32
CA PHE A 68 2.43 20.38 7.65
C PHE A 68 2.51 21.59 6.71
N GLY A 69 2.40 21.36 5.40
CA GLY A 69 2.42 22.43 4.40
C GLY A 69 1.29 23.45 4.60
N LEU A 70 0.06 22.98 4.85
CA LEU A 70 -1.08 23.85 5.11
C LEU A 70 -0.91 24.66 6.41
N VAL A 71 -0.40 24.04 7.48
CA VAL A 71 -0.12 24.74 8.74
C VAL A 71 0.97 25.78 8.56
N LEU A 72 2.05 25.46 7.84
CA LEU A 72 3.13 26.39 7.57
C LEU A 72 2.60 27.63 6.80
N VAL A 73 1.78 27.42 5.77
CA VAL A 73 1.11 28.51 5.05
C VAL A 73 0.24 29.33 6.00
N ALA A 74 -0.63 28.71 6.80
CA ALA A 74 -1.49 29.43 7.73
C ALA A 74 -0.70 30.28 8.75
N VAL A 75 0.43 29.76 9.21
CA VAL A 75 1.33 30.40 10.19
C VAL A 75 2.11 31.56 9.57
N VAL A 76 2.66 31.39 8.37
CA VAL A 76 3.43 32.44 7.66
C VAL A 76 2.54 33.61 7.26
N PHE A 77 1.32 33.33 6.78
CA PHE A 77 0.37 34.37 6.40
C PHE A 77 -0.48 34.91 7.55
N ASN A 78 -0.25 34.43 8.79
CA ASN A 78 -0.97 34.85 10.00
C ASN A 78 -2.50 34.78 9.86
N PHE A 79 -3.00 33.65 9.35
CA PHE A 79 -4.44 33.40 9.21
C PHE A 79 -5.17 33.44 10.57
N TYR A 80 -6.50 33.55 10.52
CA TYR A 80 -7.33 33.49 11.73
C TYR A 80 -7.22 32.12 12.41
N LEU A 81 -7.29 32.10 13.75
CA LEU A 81 -7.19 30.88 14.55
C LEU A 81 -8.17 29.79 14.09
N ILE A 82 -9.40 30.17 13.73
CA ILE A 82 -10.42 29.24 13.24
C ILE A 82 -9.97 28.47 11.99
N VAL A 83 -9.26 29.12 11.07
CA VAL A 83 -8.78 28.48 9.84
C VAL A 83 -7.71 27.45 10.18
N LEU A 84 -6.79 27.80 11.09
CA LEU A 84 -5.78 26.89 11.58
C LEU A 84 -6.39 25.67 12.29
N LEU A 85 -7.44 25.88 13.11
CA LEU A 85 -8.15 24.78 13.77
C LEU A 85 -8.83 23.85 12.76
N VAL A 86 -9.47 24.40 11.73
CA VAL A 86 -10.08 23.59 10.65
C VAL A 86 -9.02 22.75 9.94
N ILE A 87 -7.84 23.33 9.63
CA ILE A 87 -6.71 22.60 9.03
C ILE A 87 -6.23 21.47 9.95
N LEU A 88 -6.02 21.75 11.24
CA LEU A 88 -5.56 20.74 12.21
C LEU A 88 -6.58 19.61 12.36
N VAL A 89 -7.85 19.94 12.59
CA VAL A 89 -8.91 18.94 12.81
C VAL A 89 -9.10 18.10 11.55
N SER A 90 -9.17 18.72 10.38
CA SER A 90 -9.34 17.97 9.12
C SER A 90 -8.13 17.10 8.80
N GLY A 91 -6.89 17.60 8.96
CA GLY A 91 -5.69 16.81 8.69
C GLY A 91 -5.51 15.64 9.66
N LEU A 92 -5.76 15.84 10.96
CA LEU A 92 -5.74 14.75 11.94
C LEU A 92 -6.87 13.74 11.67
N ALA A 93 -8.06 14.21 11.29
CA ALA A 93 -9.17 13.33 10.91
C ALA A 93 -8.82 12.49 9.67
N VAL A 94 -8.15 13.07 8.67
CA VAL A 94 -7.68 12.33 7.49
C VAL A 94 -6.64 11.28 7.90
N LEU A 95 -5.66 11.61 8.74
CA LEU A 95 -4.68 10.64 9.24
C LEU A 95 -5.35 9.47 9.98
N ALA A 96 -6.31 9.77 10.86
CA ALA A 96 -7.07 8.75 11.58
C ALA A 96 -7.93 7.90 10.64
N TRP A 97 -8.62 8.53 9.69
CA TRP A 97 -9.46 7.86 8.71
C TRP A 97 -8.65 6.93 7.81
N VAL A 98 -7.50 7.39 7.30
CA VAL A 98 -6.57 6.56 6.53
C VAL A 98 -6.18 5.32 7.35
N ARG A 99 -5.76 5.52 8.61
CA ARG A 99 -5.25 4.44 9.45
C ARG A 99 -6.33 3.42 9.87
N PHE A 100 -7.52 3.89 10.23
CA PHE A 100 -8.52 3.08 10.94
C PHE A 100 -9.79 2.77 10.15
N ILE A 101 -10.02 3.42 9.01
CA ILE A 101 -11.25 3.21 8.23
C ILE A 101 -10.91 2.78 6.80
N ARG A 102 -9.97 3.46 6.14
CA ARG A 102 -9.66 3.21 4.73
C ARG A 102 -8.89 1.89 4.50
N PHE A 103 -7.83 1.66 5.26
CA PHE A 103 -6.91 0.54 5.03
C PHE A 103 -7.27 -0.80 5.70
N PRO A 104 -7.98 -0.87 6.86
CA PRO A 104 -8.40 -2.15 7.43
C PRO A 104 -9.11 -3.09 6.44
N PRO A 105 -10.11 -2.65 5.64
CA PRO A 105 -10.76 -3.56 4.69
C PRO A 105 -9.81 -4.03 3.58
N ILE A 106 -8.80 -3.23 3.22
CA ILE A 106 -7.79 -3.59 2.21
C ILE A 106 -6.87 -4.68 2.73
N PHE A 107 -6.49 -4.63 4.02
CA PHE A 107 -5.67 -5.66 4.66
C PHE A 107 -6.39 -7.00 4.74
N GLU A 108 -7.68 -7.02 5.08
CA GLU A 108 -8.47 -8.26 5.14
C GLU A 108 -8.48 -8.99 3.79
N VAL A 109 -8.73 -8.26 2.71
CA VAL A 109 -8.73 -8.81 1.34
C VAL A 109 -7.33 -9.31 0.97
N TYR A 110 -6.28 -8.59 1.36
CA TYR A 110 -4.90 -9.00 1.08
C TYR A 110 -4.51 -10.28 1.84
N ASP A 111 -4.85 -10.37 3.13
CA ASP A 111 -4.54 -11.54 3.95
C ASP A 111 -5.29 -12.79 3.46
N GLN A 112 -6.55 -12.64 3.01
CA GLN A 112 -7.29 -13.72 2.36
C GLN A 112 -6.61 -14.21 1.08
N LYS A 113 -6.09 -13.30 0.24
CA LYS A 113 -5.31 -13.67 -0.96
C LYS A 113 -4.03 -14.41 -0.58
N LEU A 114 -3.33 -13.92 0.44
CA LEU A 114 -2.09 -14.52 0.94
C LEU A 114 -2.33 -15.94 1.49
N ALA A 115 -3.42 -16.13 2.23
CA ALA A 115 -3.84 -17.43 2.74
C ALA A 115 -4.11 -18.41 1.60
N LYS A 116 -4.91 -18.01 0.60
CA LYS A 116 -5.17 -18.84 -0.60
C LYS A 116 -3.88 -19.22 -1.32
N GLN A 117 -2.97 -18.27 -1.53
CA GLN A 117 -1.67 -18.54 -2.15
C GLN A 117 -0.85 -19.56 -1.36
N ARG A 118 -0.82 -19.47 -0.03
CA ARG A 118 -0.14 -20.45 0.83
C ARG A 118 -0.77 -21.84 0.72
N TYR A 119 -2.10 -21.93 0.68
CA TYR A 119 -2.80 -23.21 0.46
C TYR A 119 -2.47 -23.83 -0.89
N PHE A 120 -2.55 -23.07 -1.99
CA PHE A 120 -2.21 -23.58 -3.33
C PHE A 120 -0.74 -23.96 -3.48
N THR A 121 0.16 -23.23 -2.80
CA THR A 121 1.59 -23.57 -2.78
C THR A 121 1.80 -24.89 -2.04
N ARG A 122 1.20 -25.06 -0.86
CA ARG A 122 1.29 -26.32 -0.09
C ARG A 122 0.69 -27.50 -0.84
N SER A 123 -0.48 -27.35 -1.47
CA SER A 123 -1.11 -28.46 -2.20
C SER A 123 -0.31 -28.87 -3.44
N LYS A 124 0.32 -27.91 -4.14
CA LYS A 124 1.18 -28.22 -5.30
C LYS A 124 2.38 -29.09 -4.93
N PHE A 125 2.94 -28.93 -3.73
CA PHE A 125 4.08 -29.73 -3.25
C PHE A 125 3.70 -30.95 -2.40
N ALA A 126 2.42 -31.10 -2.04
CA ALA A 126 1.96 -32.24 -1.23
C ALA A 126 1.80 -33.53 -2.05
N HIS A 127 1.62 -33.42 -3.37
CA HIS A 127 1.50 -34.57 -4.26
C HIS A 127 2.84 -34.86 -4.93
N PRO A 128 3.56 -35.95 -4.59
CA PRO A 128 4.86 -36.28 -5.19
C PRO A 128 4.76 -36.49 -6.71
N GLU A 129 3.58 -36.89 -7.22
CA GLU A 129 3.32 -36.99 -8.67
C GLU A 129 3.34 -35.65 -9.44
N SER A 130 3.26 -34.48 -8.78
CA SER A 130 3.32 -33.17 -9.45
C SER A 130 4.75 -32.67 -9.69
N THR A 131 5.73 -33.25 -8.97
CA THR A 131 7.16 -32.83 -9.01
C THR A 131 7.97 -33.69 -9.98
N ILE A 132 7.49 -34.89 -10.30
CA ILE A 132 8.07 -35.72 -11.34
C ILE A 132 7.59 -35.16 -12.69
N ARG A 133 8.44 -34.39 -13.39
CA ARG A 133 8.26 -34.21 -14.84
C ARG A 133 8.15 -35.61 -15.40
N PRO A 134 7.02 -36.04 -16.01
CA PRO A 134 6.98 -37.32 -16.68
C PRO A 134 8.05 -37.20 -17.77
N LYS A 135 9.14 -37.95 -17.59
CA LYS A 135 10.20 -38.07 -18.59
C LYS A 135 9.44 -38.53 -19.83
N ALA A 136 9.36 -37.65 -20.82
CA ALA A 136 8.59 -37.90 -22.03
C ALA A 136 8.91 -39.33 -22.47
N ALA A 137 7.90 -40.20 -22.49
CA ALA A 137 8.00 -41.55 -23.01
C ALA A 137 8.17 -41.48 -24.55
N LYS A 138 9.22 -40.80 -25.01
CA LYS A 138 9.78 -40.89 -26.34
C LYS A 138 10.97 -41.84 -26.22
N ALA A 139 10.73 -43.12 -26.52
CA ALA A 139 11.70 -44.12 -27.03
C ALA A 139 11.44 -45.56 -26.55
N ALA A 140 10.20 -46.04 -26.60
CA ALA A 140 9.93 -47.49 -26.49
C ALA A 140 9.05 -48.01 -27.63
N VAL A 141 9.16 -47.41 -28.82
CA VAL A 141 8.72 -48.04 -30.07
C VAL A 141 9.94 -48.19 -30.96
N ALA A 142 10.83 -49.11 -30.58
CA ALA A 142 11.94 -49.55 -31.40
C ALA A 142 11.65 -50.98 -31.90
N ARG A 143 11.31 -51.05 -33.19
CA ARG A 143 11.61 -52.13 -34.15
C ARG A 143 10.95 -53.51 -33.94
N THR A 144 10.01 -53.81 -34.84
CA THR A 144 9.84 -55.17 -35.40
C THR A 144 10.38 -55.18 -36.82
N PRO A 145 11.42 -55.97 -37.15
CA PRO A 145 11.91 -56.11 -38.52
C PRO A 145 11.19 -57.26 -39.21
N GLY A 146 10.69 -57.01 -40.43
CA GLY A 146 10.42 -58.07 -41.39
C GLY A 146 8.97 -58.18 -41.86
N GLN A 147 8.68 -57.61 -43.03
CA GLN A 147 8.11 -58.39 -44.11
C GLN A 147 8.34 -57.70 -45.46
N ARG A 148 9.33 -58.21 -46.19
CA ARG A 148 9.45 -58.09 -47.65
C ARG A 148 8.45 -59.06 -48.28
N SER A 149 7.53 -58.57 -49.10
CA SER A 149 7.07 -59.24 -50.34
C SER A 149 6.14 -58.29 -51.09
N ARG A 150 6.60 -57.63 -52.16
CA ARG A 150 6.52 -58.07 -53.57
C ARG A 150 5.11 -58.21 -54.14
N ALA A 151 4.89 -57.46 -55.23
CA ALA A 151 3.93 -57.68 -56.32
C ALA A 151 2.45 -57.50 -55.94
N SER A 152 1.53 -56.99 -56.77
CA SER A 152 1.40 -56.94 -58.23
C SER A 152 0.36 -55.84 -58.52
N LYS A 153 0.62 -54.86 -59.39
CA LYS A 153 0.08 -54.74 -60.76
C LYS A 153 -1.40 -55.16 -60.94
N ASN A 154 -2.14 -54.31 -61.68
CA ASN A 154 -3.43 -54.52 -62.36
C ASN A 154 -4.68 -54.43 -61.44
N ARG A 155 -5.83 -53.83 -61.79
CA ARG A 155 -6.53 -53.67 -63.07
C ARG A 155 -7.74 -52.73 -62.80
N LYS A 156 -7.87 -51.57 -63.46
CA LYS A 156 -8.75 -51.27 -64.63
C LYS A 156 -10.25 -51.10 -64.31
N ARG A 157 -10.74 -49.88 -64.58
CA ARG A 157 -12.04 -49.47 -65.19
C ARG A 157 -13.34 -50.10 -64.64
N ARG A 158 -14.24 -49.25 -64.18
CA ARG A 158 -15.41 -48.79 -64.95
C ARG A 158 -15.96 -47.50 -64.38
#